data_AF-A0A0D2KVL2-F1
#
_entry.id   AF-A0A0D2KVL2-F1
#
_cell.length_a   1.000
_cell.length_b   1.000
_cell.length_c   1.000
_cell.angle_alpha   90.00
_cell.angle_beta   90.00
_cell.angle_gamma   90.00
#
_symmetry.space_group_name_H-M   'P 1'
#
loop_
_entity.id
_entity.type
_entity.pdbx_description
1 polymer ?
#
loop_
_entity_poly.entity_id
_entity_poly.type
_entity_poly.pdbx_seq_one_letter_code
_entity_poly.pdbx_strand_id
1 'polypeptide(L)'
;MRSLSAQNHFKCSEQKPLSRASGPSQSSQTTLNFGFSKEHHDHICRLYARAILESEMPLSAFDHPAWKALLRDINPAWKPPTRREMQEIWLPAVHEEIKAKVDPIIDANKQLTVTLQLTVTTDEFH
;
A
#
# COMPACT_ATOMS: atom_id res chain seq x y z
N MET A 1 14.32 49.22 -16.45
CA MET A 1 13.58 49.19 -15.17
C MET A 1 14.12 48.03 -14.33
N ARG A 2 14.46 48.33 -13.07
CA ARG A 2 14.90 47.46 -11.95
C ARG A 2 13.87 46.32 -11.73
N SER A 3 14.07 45.17 -11.08
CA SER A 3 15.13 44.46 -10.35
C SER A 3 14.56 43.06 -10.03
N LEU A 4 15.44 42.18 -9.58
CA LEU A 4 15.36 40.75 -9.29
C LEU A 4 14.45 40.30 -8.12
N SER A 5 14.04 39.02 -8.22
CA SER A 5 14.06 37.96 -7.18
C SER A 5 13.28 38.15 -5.86
N ALA A 6 12.31 37.26 -5.63
CA ALA A 6 11.73 36.99 -4.31
C ALA A 6 12.09 35.55 -3.88
N GLN A 7 13.24 35.41 -3.22
CA GLN A 7 13.59 34.24 -2.42
C GLN A 7 12.93 34.39 -1.04
N ASN A 8 11.94 33.56 -0.75
CA ASN A 8 11.36 33.45 0.59
C ASN A 8 12.29 32.62 1.49
N HIS A 9 13.18 33.31 2.19
CA HIS A 9 13.93 32.78 3.33
C HIS A 9 12.98 32.61 4.53
N PHE A 10 12.55 31.39 4.81
CA PHE A 10 12.00 31.05 6.13
C PHE A 10 13.15 30.98 7.14
N LYS A 11 13.34 32.10 7.85
CA LYS A 11 14.23 32.25 9.00
C LYS A 11 13.50 31.72 10.24
N CYS A 12 13.64 30.43 10.56
CA CYS A 12 13.17 29.90 11.84
C CYS A 12 14.29 30.10 12.87
N SER A 13 13.98 30.89 13.89
CA SER A 13 14.87 31.39 14.93
C SER A 13 15.59 30.28 15.70
N GLU A 14 16.89 30.45 15.88
CA GLU A 14 17.67 29.81 16.94
C GLU A 14 17.02 30.10 18.31
N GLN A 15 16.82 29.06 19.11
CA GLN A 15 16.57 29.18 20.56
C GLN A 15 17.69 28.46 21.30
N LYS A 16 18.35 29.19 22.20
CA LYS A 16 19.45 28.73 23.05
C LYS A 16 19.05 27.56 23.96
N PRO A 17 20.00 26.66 24.29
CA PRO A 17 19.78 25.57 25.23
C PRO A 17 19.82 26.07 26.68
N LEU A 18 18.77 25.79 27.46
CA LEU A 18 18.73 25.94 28.91
C LEU A 18 18.95 24.58 29.57
N SER A 19 19.93 24.56 30.45
CA SER A 19 20.50 23.40 31.14
C SER A 19 19.53 22.69 32.11
N ARG A 20 19.55 21.36 32.03
CA ARG A 20 19.66 20.39 33.13
C ARG A 20 18.75 20.55 34.36
N ALA A 21 17.72 19.69 34.43
CA ALA A 21 17.26 19.09 35.67
C ALA A 21 17.07 17.58 35.44
N SER A 22 17.96 16.79 36.04
CA SER A 22 17.92 15.32 36.04
C SER A 22 17.06 14.87 37.22
N GLY A 23 15.81 14.51 36.95
CA GLY A 23 14.96 13.79 37.90
C GLY A 23 14.40 12.55 37.20
N PRO A 24 14.59 11.33 37.74
CA PRO A 24 13.91 10.16 37.21
C PRO A 24 12.45 10.21 37.65
N SER A 25 11.61 10.92 36.88
CA SER A 25 10.18 10.66 36.90
C SER A 25 9.95 9.32 36.23
N GLN A 26 9.80 8.27 37.05
CA GLN A 26 9.14 7.04 36.66
C GLN A 26 7.66 7.35 36.41
N SER A 27 7.35 8.03 35.30
CA SER A 27 6.02 7.92 34.73
C SER A 27 5.93 6.51 34.16
N SER A 28 5.24 5.63 34.87
CA SER A 28 4.70 4.39 34.31
C SER A 28 3.74 4.77 33.18
N GLN A 29 4.30 5.09 32.02
CA GLN A 29 3.55 5.15 30.78
C GLN A 29 3.13 3.71 30.53
N THR A 30 1.88 3.42 30.87
CA THR A 30 1.18 2.25 30.37
C THR A 30 1.10 2.48 28.86
N THR A 31 2.08 1.97 28.11
CA THR A 31 2.01 1.95 26.66
C THR A 31 0.85 1.02 26.34
N LEU A 32 -0.35 1.59 26.21
CA LEU A 32 -1.50 0.89 25.66
C LEU A 32 -1.12 0.56 24.22
N ASN A 33 -0.55 -0.63 24.04
CA ASN A 33 -0.33 -1.22 22.75
C ASN A 33 -1.72 -1.54 22.20
N PHE A 34 -2.34 -0.56 21.53
CA PHE A 34 -3.46 -0.80 20.63
C PHE A 34 -2.92 -1.57 19.41
N GLY A 35 -2.44 -2.79 19.65
CA GLY A 35 -2.08 -3.72 18.61
C GLY A 35 -3.35 -4.09 17.85
N PHE A 36 -3.24 -4.18 16.54
CA PHE A 36 -4.35 -4.66 15.72
C PHE A 36 -4.75 -6.06 16.14
N SER A 37 -6.06 -6.30 16.29
CA SER A 37 -6.55 -7.67 16.32
C SER A 37 -6.18 -8.33 14.98
N LYS A 38 -5.93 -9.63 15.01
CA LYS A 38 -5.55 -10.39 13.81
C LYS A 38 -6.61 -10.24 12.72
N GLU A 39 -7.87 -10.26 13.09
CA GLU A 39 -9.02 -10.13 12.20
C GLU A 39 -9.01 -8.78 11.48
N HIS A 40 -8.67 -7.70 12.19
CA HIS A 40 -8.59 -6.37 11.59
C HIS A 40 -7.40 -6.26 10.64
N HIS A 41 -6.25 -6.81 11.01
CA HIS A 41 -5.09 -6.87 10.13
C HIS A 41 -5.43 -7.62 8.82
N ASP A 42 -6.05 -8.79 8.93
CA ASP A 42 -6.43 -9.62 7.79
C ASP A 42 -7.51 -8.95 6.91
N HIS A 43 -8.38 -8.14 7.52
CA HIS A 43 -9.34 -7.32 6.79
C HIS A 43 -8.64 -6.23 5.96
N ILE A 44 -7.70 -5.48 6.55
CA ILE A 44 -6.94 -4.46 5.81
C ILE A 44 -6.12 -5.10 4.69
N CYS A 45 -5.46 -6.24 4.93
CA CYS A 45 -4.70 -6.93 3.90
C CYS A 45 -5.56 -7.36 2.71
N ARG A 46 -6.81 -7.81 2.95
CA ARG A 46 -7.76 -8.10 1.87
C ARG A 46 -8.19 -6.85 1.10
N LEU A 47 -8.45 -5.74 1.78
CA LEU A 47 -8.76 -4.46 1.11
C LEU A 47 -7.59 -3.99 0.24
N TYR A 48 -6.37 -4.12 0.76
CA TYR A 48 -5.16 -3.78 0.02
C TYR A 48 -4.97 -4.68 -1.22
N ALA A 49 -5.15 -5.99 -1.06
CA ALA A 49 -5.11 -6.96 -2.17
C ALA A 49 -6.14 -6.65 -3.26
N ARG A 50 -7.36 -6.28 -2.86
CA ARG A 50 -8.41 -5.87 -3.78
C ARG A 50 -8.03 -4.60 -4.54
N ALA A 51 -7.53 -3.58 -3.85
CA ALA A 51 -7.10 -2.34 -4.48
C ALA A 51 -6.00 -2.58 -5.53
N ILE A 52 -5.07 -3.50 -5.25
CA ILE A 52 -4.05 -3.91 -6.22
C ILE A 52 -4.71 -4.53 -7.46
N LEU A 53 -5.59 -5.52 -7.26
CA LEU A 53 -6.22 -6.24 -8.36
C LEU A 53 -7.11 -5.33 -9.23
N GLU A 54 -7.88 -4.45 -8.60
CA GLU A 54 -8.76 -3.49 -9.29
C GLU A 54 -7.99 -2.36 -9.98
N SER A 55 -6.78 -2.04 -9.52
CA SER A 55 -5.97 -0.97 -10.11
C SER A 55 -5.29 -1.35 -11.43
N GLU A 56 -5.25 -2.66 -11.77
CA GLU A 56 -4.50 -3.23 -12.89
C GLU A 56 -3.01 -2.82 -12.93
N MET A 57 -2.49 -2.26 -11.83
CA MET A 57 -1.10 -1.85 -11.73
C MET A 57 -0.20 -3.03 -11.36
N PRO A 58 1.06 -3.04 -11.84
CA PRO A 58 2.00 -4.06 -11.43
C PRO A 58 2.29 -3.98 -9.93
N LEU A 59 2.53 -5.13 -9.28
CA LEU A 59 2.87 -5.20 -7.85
C LEU A 59 4.08 -4.33 -7.47
N SER A 60 4.99 -4.08 -8.41
CA SER A 60 6.13 -3.19 -8.22
C SER A 60 5.73 -1.75 -7.89
N ALA A 61 4.59 -1.26 -8.39
CA ALA A 61 4.09 0.07 -8.07
C ALA A 61 3.82 0.23 -6.57
N PHE A 62 3.29 -0.83 -5.94
CA PHE A 62 2.95 -0.88 -4.53
C PHE A 62 4.16 -1.10 -3.61
N ASP A 63 5.29 -1.55 -4.19
CA ASP A 63 6.55 -1.63 -3.47
C ASP A 63 7.34 -0.33 -3.43
N HIS A 64 6.89 0.68 -4.18
CA HIS A 64 7.56 1.97 -4.27
C HIS A 64 7.63 2.66 -2.90
N PRO A 65 8.77 3.27 -2.53
CA PRO A 65 8.94 3.91 -1.22
C PRO A 65 7.88 4.97 -0.90
N ALA A 66 7.41 5.72 -1.91
CA ALA A 66 6.37 6.73 -1.73
C ALA A 66 5.02 6.11 -1.30
N TRP A 67 4.63 4.96 -1.88
CA TRP A 67 3.44 4.23 -1.46
C TRP A 67 3.57 3.70 -0.03
N LYS A 68 4.75 3.14 0.31
CA LYS A 68 5.04 2.68 1.67
C LYS A 68 5.05 3.81 2.69
N ALA A 69 5.54 4.99 2.32
CA ALA A 69 5.51 6.18 3.16
C ALA A 69 4.07 6.65 3.38
N LEU A 70 3.28 6.77 2.32
CA LEU A 70 1.86 7.14 2.40
C LEU A 70 1.07 6.20 3.32
N LEU A 71 1.22 4.88 3.15
CA LEU A 71 0.52 3.89 3.98
C LEU A 71 0.93 3.97 5.45
N ARG A 72 2.21 4.27 5.72
CA ARG A 72 2.73 4.47 7.07
C ARG A 72 2.23 5.77 7.70
N ASP A 73 2.07 6.83 6.93
CA ASP A 73 1.55 8.11 7.43
C ASP A 73 0.05 8.01 7.75
N ILE A 74 -0.71 7.26 6.95
CA ILE A 74 -2.12 6.97 7.21
C ILE A 74 -2.26 6.12 8.48
N ASN A 75 -1.42 5.09 8.61
CA ASN A 75 -1.46 4.20 9.76
C ASN A 75 -0.07 3.67 10.13
N PRO A 76 0.60 4.31 11.11
CA PRO A 76 1.97 3.95 11.50
C PRO A 76 2.10 2.57 12.15
N ALA A 77 1.01 2.05 12.75
CA ALA A 77 1.00 0.79 13.47
C ALA A 77 0.76 -0.41 12.55
N TRP A 78 0.17 -0.20 11.38
CA TRP A 78 -0.04 -1.26 10.39
C TRP A 78 1.22 -1.49 9.56
N LYS A 79 1.58 -2.77 9.39
CA LYS A 79 2.69 -3.19 8.54
C LYS A 79 2.10 -3.81 7.28
N PRO A 80 2.39 -3.24 6.09
CA PRO A 80 1.92 -3.83 4.85
C PRO A 80 2.47 -5.26 4.69
N PRO A 81 1.66 -6.18 4.12
CA PRO A 81 2.12 -7.52 3.78
C PRO A 81 3.29 -7.46 2.79
N THR A 82 4.19 -8.43 2.90
CA THR A 82 5.30 -8.57 1.95
C THR A 82 4.77 -8.95 0.57
N ARG A 83 5.56 -8.68 -0.48
CA ARG A 83 5.22 -9.11 -1.85
C ARG A 83 4.92 -10.61 -1.93
N ARG A 84 5.67 -11.42 -1.19
CA ARG A 84 5.48 -12.87 -1.14
C ARG A 84 4.13 -13.24 -0.53
N GLU A 85 3.81 -12.70 0.66
CA GLU A 85 2.50 -12.91 1.28
C GLU A 85 1.36 -12.42 0.38
N MET A 86 1.59 -11.33 -0.34
CA MET A 86 0.62 -10.84 -1.30
C MET A 86 0.36 -11.81 -2.45
N GLN A 87 1.40 -12.36 -3.04
CA GLN A 87 1.31 -13.31 -4.15
C GLN A 87 0.76 -14.67 -3.72
N GLU A 88 1.16 -15.18 -2.56
CA GLU A 88 0.85 -16.53 -2.13
C GLU A 88 -0.49 -16.63 -1.38
N ILE A 89 -0.90 -15.58 -0.65
CA ILE A 89 -2.03 -15.66 0.28
C ILE A 89 -3.16 -14.73 -0.18
N TRP A 90 -2.87 -13.44 -0.28
CA TRP A 90 -3.93 -12.44 -0.33
C TRP A 90 -4.52 -12.22 -1.72
N LEU A 91 -3.69 -12.19 -2.77
CA LEU A 91 -4.19 -12.05 -4.14
C LEU A 91 -4.99 -13.27 -4.59
N PRO A 92 -4.54 -14.53 -4.37
CA PRO A 92 -5.35 -15.69 -4.70
C PRO A 92 -6.68 -15.70 -3.96
N ALA A 93 -6.68 -15.38 -2.66
CA ALA A 93 -7.91 -15.34 -1.87
C ALA A 93 -8.92 -14.33 -2.43
N VAL A 94 -8.49 -13.11 -2.73
CA VAL A 94 -9.37 -12.09 -3.31
C VAL A 94 -9.80 -12.43 -4.74
N HIS A 95 -8.90 -13.02 -5.54
CA HIS A 95 -9.24 -13.48 -6.88
C HIS A 95 -10.36 -14.53 -6.84
N GLU A 96 -10.25 -15.54 -5.97
CA GLU A 96 -11.30 -16.56 -5.80
C GLU A 96 -12.61 -15.96 -5.29
N GLU A 97 -12.56 -14.98 -4.36
CA GLU A 97 -13.76 -14.26 -3.90
C GLU A 97 -14.47 -13.49 -5.03
N ILE A 98 -13.70 -12.88 -5.94
CA ILE A 98 -14.25 -12.15 -7.09
C ILE A 98 -14.78 -13.15 -8.13
N LYS A 99 -13.99 -14.16 -8.46
CA LYS A 99 -14.35 -15.22 -9.41
C LYS A 99 -15.64 -15.92 -9.01
N ALA A 100 -15.79 -16.30 -7.74
CA ALA A 100 -17.01 -16.92 -7.24
C ALA A 100 -18.27 -16.05 -7.41
N LYS A 101 -18.12 -14.72 -7.49
CA LYS A 101 -19.23 -13.80 -7.77
C LYS A 101 -19.49 -13.61 -9.26
N VAL A 102 -18.44 -13.71 -10.07
CA VAL A 102 -18.48 -13.45 -11.51
C VAL A 102 -18.89 -14.71 -12.29
N ASP A 103 -18.40 -15.89 -11.91
CA ASP A 103 -18.68 -17.16 -12.58
C ASP A 103 -20.19 -17.43 -12.76
N PRO A 104 -21.06 -17.23 -11.75
CA PRO A 104 -22.50 -17.42 -11.93
C PRO A 104 -23.14 -16.44 -12.93
N ILE A 105 -22.59 -15.23 -13.03
CA ILE A 105 -23.05 -14.20 -13.96
C ILE A 105 -22.63 -14.59 -15.38
N ILE A 106 -21.41 -15.09 -15.55
CA ILE A 106 -20.89 -15.62 -16.80
C ILE A 106 -21.74 -16.81 -17.26
N ASP A 107 -21.98 -17.78 -16.38
CA ASP A 107 -22.75 -19.00 -16.68
C ASP A 107 -24.21 -18.72 -17.06
N ALA A 108 -24.82 -17.70 -16.44
CA ALA A 108 -26.16 -17.25 -16.79
C ALA A 108 -26.21 -16.62 -18.21
N ASN A 109 -25.11 -16.03 -18.67
CA ASN A 109 -24.99 -15.37 -19.97
C ASN A 109 -24.43 -16.32 -21.04
N LYS A 110 -25.27 -17.25 -21.53
CA LYS A 110 -24.89 -18.27 -22.55
C LYS A 110 -24.47 -17.74 -23.93
N GLN A 111 -24.33 -16.43 -24.13
CA GLN A 111 -23.93 -15.80 -25.40
C GLN A 111 -22.57 -15.08 -25.31
N LEU A 112 -21.64 -15.59 -24.51
CA LEU A 112 -20.30 -15.02 -24.46
C LEU A 112 -19.50 -15.42 -25.69
N THR A 113 -19.09 -14.42 -26.47
CA THR A 113 -18.13 -14.60 -27.55
C THR A 113 -16.72 -14.47 -26.97
N VAL A 114 -15.98 -15.58 -26.93
CA VAL A 114 -14.57 -15.59 -26.51
C VAL A 114 -13.69 -15.35 -27.73
N THR A 115 -12.96 -14.24 -27.76
CA THR A 115 -11.96 -13.95 -28.80
C THR A 115 -10.59 -14.42 -28.33
N LEU A 116 -10.03 -15.42 -29.01
CA LEU A 116 -8.66 -15.90 -28.76
C LEU A 116 -7.69 -15.09 -29.62
N GLN A 117 -6.78 -14.35 -28.99
CA GLN A 117 -5.64 -13.74 -29.69
C GLN A 117 -4.43 -14.66 -29.60
N LEU A 118 -4.05 -15.25 -30.74
CA LEU A 118 -2.82 -16.03 -30.89
C LEU A 118 -1.70 -15.11 -31.34
N THR A 119 -0.78 -14.76 -30.44
CA THR A 119 0.50 -14.15 -30.80
C THR A 119 1.45 -15.25 -31.26
N VAL A 120 1.64 -15.36 -32.57
CA VAL A 120 2.70 -16.18 -33.16
C VAL A 120 3.99 -15.38 -33.07
N THR A 121 4.88 -15.74 -32.14
CA THR A 121 6.25 -15.27 -32.14
C THR A 121 7.05 -16.09 -33.14
N THR A 122 7.29 -15.54 -34.32
CA THR A 122 8.28 -16.09 -35.27
C THR A 122 9.67 -15.79 -34.71
N ASP A 123 10.31 -16.84 -34.19
CA ASP A 123 11.72 -16.84 -33.81
C ASP A 123 12.54 -16.82 -35.11
N GLU A 124 13.06 -15.65 -35.49
CA GLU A 124 13.97 -15.53 -36.63
C GLU A 124 15.32 -16.14 -36.25
N PHE A 125 15.57 -17.33 -36.81
CA PHE A 125 16.86 -18.00 -36.85
C PHE A 125 17.97 -17.05 -37.35
N HIS A 126 19.00 -16.84 -36.52
CA HIS A 126 20.32 -16.41 -36.97
C HIS A 126 21.43 -17.15 -36.25
#